data_AF-A0A4U2YV66-F1
#
_entry.id   AF-A0A4U2YV66-F1
#
_cell.length_a   1.000
_cell.length_b   1.000
_cell.length_c   1.000
_cell.angle_alpha   90.00
_cell.angle_beta   90.00
_cell.angle_gamma   90.00
#
_symmetry.space_group_name_H-M   'P 1'
#
loop_
_entity.id
_entity.type
_entity.pdbx_description
1 polymer ?
#
loop_
_entity_poly.entity_id
_entity_poly.type
_entity_poly.pdbx_seq_one_letter_code
_entity_poly.pdbx_strand_id
1 'polypeptide(L)'
;MSTPRDEGDEDTVRPESGLTDDDFAPIWADDDRPRIPRMAGEREALTAYLEHYRATVEMKCRGIGNGESRLRSVPPSTMSLHGLVRHLAQVERWWFQQNFERRDVPLLFADETDREPDFNPPPDADFAADLDLWRAECAVSRQIVAAHDLDDVARPLDSDEDVNLRWLMLRMITEYARHCGHVDLLREALDGRVGS
;
A
#
# COMPACT_ATOMS: atom_id res chain seq x y z
N MET A 1 34.79 50.06 18.77
CA MET A 1 33.65 50.00 17.84
C MET A 1 33.99 48.99 16.77
N SER A 2 33.70 47.71 17.02
CA SER A 2 33.74 46.65 16.01
C SER A 2 32.30 46.30 15.69
N THR A 3 31.97 46.39 14.41
CA THR A 3 30.67 46.07 13.82
C THR A 3 30.27 44.63 14.16
N PRO A 4 28.99 44.35 14.51
CA PRO A 4 28.50 42.98 14.61
C PRO A 4 28.52 42.33 13.23
N ARG A 5 28.91 41.05 13.18
CA ARG A 5 28.69 40.22 12.01
C ARG A 5 27.18 40.05 11.84
N ASP A 6 26.72 40.43 10.67
CA ASP A 6 25.40 40.09 10.14
C ASP A 6 25.35 38.56 10.04
N GLU A 7 24.60 37.91 10.94
CA GLU A 7 24.23 36.50 10.82
C GLU A 7 23.20 36.43 9.70
N GLY A 8 23.71 36.35 8.47
CA GLY A 8 22.92 36.11 7.27
C GLY A 8 22.15 34.82 7.42
N ASP A 9 20.83 34.99 7.56
CA ASP A 9 19.73 34.13 7.12
C ASP A 9 20.22 32.88 6.38
N GLU A 10 20.02 31.70 6.99
CA GLU A 10 20.12 30.45 6.24
C GLU A 10 19.10 30.54 5.11
N ASP A 11 19.60 30.77 3.90
CA ASP A 11 18.83 30.97 2.68
C ASP A 11 18.04 29.69 2.39
N THR A 12 16.89 29.52 3.06
CA THR A 12 15.93 28.46 2.82
C THR A 12 15.41 28.71 1.42
N VAL A 13 16.01 28.02 0.44
CA VAL A 13 15.62 28.08 -0.97
C VAL A 13 14.13 27.79 -1.04
N ARG A 14 13.34 28.86 -1.24
CA ARG A 14 11.90 28.72 -1.45
C ARG A 14 11.66 27.99 -2.76
N PRO A 15 10.69 27.06 -2.82
CA PRO A 15 10.37 26.41 -4.07
C PRO A 15 9.90 27.45 -5.09
N GLU A 16 10.32 27.30 -6.35
CA GLU A 16 9.91 28.18 -7.46
C GLU A 16 8.39 28.19 -7.67
N SER A 17 7.68 27.17 -7.15
CA SER A 17 6.22 27.12 -7.15
C SER A 17 5.57 28.21 -6.30
N GLY A 18 6.30 28.81 -5.35
CA GLY A 18 5.77 29.75 -4.37
C GLY A 18 4.81 29.12 -3.35
N LEU A 19 4.60 27.80 -3.43
CA LEU A 19 3.76 27.05 -2.48
C LEU A 19 4.51 26.84 -1.17
N THR A 20 3.75 26.87 -0.09
CA THR A 20 4.17 26.58 1.28
C THR A 20 3.64 25.22 1.71
N ASP A 21 4.13 24.70 2.82
CA ASP A 21 3.65 23.41 3.35
C ASP A 21 2.14 23.44 3.68
N ASP A 22 1.60 24.62 4.01
CA ASP A 22 0.16 24.83 4.29
C ASP A 22 -0.73 24.70 3.04
N ASP A 23 -0.15 24.73 1.84
CA ASP A 23 -0.89 24.58 0.57
C ASP A 23 -1.13 23.10 0.18
N PHE A 24 -0.56 22.15 0.94
CA PHE A 24 -0.67 20.71 0.70
C PHE A 24 -1.57 20.03 1.73
N ALA A 25 -1.99 18.80 1.42
CA ALA A 25 -2.75 17.98 2.36
C ALA A 25 -1.93 17.76 3.65
N PRO A 26 -2.59 17.77 4.84
CA PRO A 26 -1.87 17.61 6.09
C PRO A 26 -1.23 16.23 6.18
N ILE A 27 -0.02 16.19 6.73
CA ILE A 27 0.71 14.95 7.01
C ILE A 27 0.38 14.49 8.42
N TRP A 28 0.18 13.19 8.62
CA TRP A 28 -0.03 12.67 9.96
C TRP A 28 1.24 12.88 10.81
N ALA A 29 1.07 13.36 12.04
CA ALA A 29 2.22 13.64 12.92
C ALA A 29 3.09 12.40 13.19
N ASP A 30 2.50 11.21 13.09
CA ASP A 30 3.14 9.90 13.23
C ASP A 30 3.41 9.20 11.88
N ASP A 31 3.42 9.94 10.76
CA ASP A 31 3.79 9.40 9.44
C ASP A 31 5.27 8.97 9.44
N ASP A 32 5.46 7.65 9.41
CA ASP A 32 6.75 6.97 9.37
C ASP A 32 6.93 6.18 8.07
N ARG A 33 6.11 6.46 7.04
CA ARG A 33 6.19 5.76 5.76
C ARG A 33 7.57 6.01 5.14
N PRO A 34 8.16 4.99 4.48
CA PRO A 34 9.43 5.16 3.82
C PRO A 34 9.32 6.23 2.74
N ARG A 35 10.30 7.14 2.71
CA ARG A 35 10.38 8.17 1.68
C ARG A 35 10.75 7.54 0.36
N ILE A 36 10.08 7.99 -0.70
CA ILE A 36 10.45 7.61 -2.06
C ILE A 36 11.63 8.49 -2.49
N PRO A 37 12.79 7.90 -2.86
CA PRO A 37 13.93 8.68 -3.33
C PRO A 37 13.59 9.39 -4.64
N ARG A 38 13.93 10.69 -4.73
CA ARG A 38 13.69 11.49 -5.94
C ARG A 38 14.64 11.14 -7.10
N MET A 39 15.76 10.48 -6.80
CA MET A 39 16.74 9.99 -7.76
C MET A 39 17.16 8.59 -7.33
N ALA A 40 16.88 7.60 -8.15
CA ALA A 40 17.11 6.19 -7.85
C ALA A 40 17.23 5.37 -9.13
N GLY A 41 17.84 4.19 -9.03
CA GLY A 41 17.78 3.18 -10.09
C GLY A 41 16.38 2.58 -10.23
N GLU A 42 16.10 1.90 -11.35
CA GLU A 42 14.76 1.37 -11.65
C GLU A 42 14.22 0.46 -10.52
N ARG A 43 15.00 -0.54 -10.08
CA ARG A 43 14.59 -1.45 -9.01
C ARG A 43 14.32 -0.73 -7.69
N GLU A 44 15.21 0.19 -7.33
CA GLU A 44 15.09 0.97 -6.10
C GLU A 44 13.82 1.83 -6.13
N ALA A 45 13.54 2.50 -7.26
CA ALA A 45 12.32 3.27 -7.45
C ALA A 45 11.06 2.40 -7.33
N LEU A 46 10.97 1.29 -8.08
CA LEU A 46 9.81 0.39 -8.04
C LEU A 46 9.54 -0.15 -6.63
N THR A 47 10.61 -0.57 -5.94
CA THR A 47 10.51 -1.07 -4.57
C THR A 47 10.05 0.03 -3.63
N ALA A 48 10.65 1.22 -3.70
CA ALA A 48 10.29 2.33 -2.82
C ALA A 48 8.84 2.79 -3.00
N TYR A 49 8.34 2.86 -4.24
CA TYR A 49 6.92 3.18 -4.50
C TYR A 49 5.99 2.12 -3.89
N LEU A 50 6.26 0.84 -4.11
CA LEU A 50 5.40 -0.21 -3.56
C LEU A 50 5.43 -0.23 -2.02
N GLU A 51 6.61 -0.08 -1.42
CA GLU A 51 6.75 -0.02 0.04
C GLU A 51 6.07 1.21 0.65
N HIS A 52 6.11 2.36 -0.03
CA HIS A 52 5.40 3.55 0.42
C HIS A 52 3.88 3.33 0.48
N TYR A 53 3.30 2.68 -0.52
CA TYR A 53 1.86 2.38 -0.50
C TYR A 53 1.49 1.27 0.49
N ARG A 54 2.32 0.23 0.65
CA ARG A 54 2.13 -0.76 1.73
C ARG A 54 2.14 -0.07 3.09
N ALA A 55 3.11 0.81 3.34
CA ALA A 55 3.17 1.59 4.58
C ALA A 55 1.99 2.55 4.74
N THR A 56 1.39 3.02 3.64
CA THR A 56 0.16 3.83 3.68
C THR A 56 -1.02 3.01 4.18
N VAL A 57 -1.19 1.79 3.70
CA VAL A 57 -2.23 0.86 4.22
C VAL A 57 -2.01 0.61 5.72
N GLU A 58 -0.78 0.31 6.11
CA GLU A 58 -0.40 0.09 7.52
C GLU A 58 -0.76 1.30 8.40
N MET A 59 -0.32 2.50 8.00
CA MET A 59 -0.61 3.75 8.70
C MET A 59 -2.11 3.97 8.85
N LYS A 60 -2.89 3.73 7.79
CA LYS A 60 -4.34 3.93 7.78
C LYS A 60 -5.12 2.89 8.59
N CYS A 61 -4.51 1.77 8.94
CA CYS A 61 -5.09 0.78 9.86
C CYS A 61 -4.83 1.08 11.34
N ARG A 62 -3.94 2.03 11.67
CA ARG A 62 -3.58 2.33 13.07
C ARG A 62 -4.77 2.79 13.90
N GLY A 63 -4.93 2.18 15.07
CA GLY A 63 -5.99 2.53 16.02
C GLY A 63 -7.40 2.11 15.60
N ILE A 64 -7.55 1.33 14.53
CA ILE A 64 -8.86 0.82 14.09
C ILE A 64 -9.16 -0.51 14.77
N GLY A 65 -10.32 -0.62 15.42
CA GLY A 65 -10.81 -1.86 16.00
C GLY A 65 -11.58 -2.75 15.01
N ASN A 66 -11.85 -3.99 15.42
CA ASN A 66 -12.64 -4.95 14.64
C ASN A 66 -14.00 -4.39 14.18
N GLY A 67 -14.73 -3.69 15.05
CA GLY A 67 -16.03 -3.11 14.69
C GLY A 67 -15.94 -2.04 13.60
N GLU A 68 -15.03 -1.09 13.76
CA GLU A 68 -14.84 0.04 12.84
C GLU A 68 -14.31 -0.43 11.47
N SER A 69 -13.35 -1.36 11.46
CA SER A 69 -12.74 -1.87 10.22
C SER A 69 -13.76 -2.49 9.26
N ARG A 70 -14.88 -2.99 9.77
CA ARG A 70 -15.95 -3.66 9.02
C ARG A 70 -17.01 -2.70 8.50
N LEU A 71 -17.01 -1.45 8.95
CA LEU A 71 -18.01 -0.49 8.52
C LEU A 71 -17.85 -0.20 7.02
N ARG A 72 -19.00 -0.18 6.33
CA ARG A 72 -19.12 0.18 4.91
C ARG A 72 -19.42 1.67 4.83
N SER A 73 -18.42 2.47 5.19
CA SER A 73 -18.60 3.88 5.59
C SER A 73 -18.94 4.84 4.45
N VAL A 74 -18.87 4.39 3.19
CA VAL A 74 -19.07 5.25 2.00
C VAL A 74 -20.16 4.68 1.07
N PRO A 75 -21.46 4.90 1.36
CA PRO A 75 -22.54 4.45 0.48
C PRO A 75 -22.46 5.09 -0.93
N PRO A 76 -22.85 4.37 -2.00
CA PRO A 76 -23.42 3.02 -2.01
C PRO A 76 -22.36 1.90 -2.01
N SER A 77 -21.08 2.21 -1.83
CA SER A 77 -20.02 1.20 -1.80
C SER A 77 -20.23 0.21 -0.66
N THR A 78 -19.94 -1.05 -0.94
CA THR A 78 -19.96 -2.14 0.04
C THR A 78 -18.57 -2.44 0.61
N MET A 79 -17.56 -1.64 0.26
CA MET A 79 -16.19 -1.83 0.72
C MET A 79 -16.04 -1.47 2.20
N SER A 80 -15.16 -2.19 2.88
CA SER A 80 -14.73 -1.93 4.25
C SER A 80 -13.21 -1.98 4.31
N LEU A 81 -12.63 -1.40 5.36
CA LEU A 81 -11.16 -1.44 5.54
C LEU A 81 -10.68 -2.89 5.76
N HIS A 82 -11.44 -3.69 6.50
CA HIS A 82 -11.15 -5.10 6.74
C HIS A 82 -11.16 -5.90 5.43
N GLY A 83 -12.19 -5.71 4.60
CA GLY A 83 -12.26 -6.35 3.29
C GLY A 83 -11.09 -5.97 2.38
N LEU A 84 -10.66 -4.71 2.40
CA LEU A 84 -9.49 -4.24 1.63
C LEU A 84 -8.18 -4.88 2.09
N VAL A 85 -7.96 -5.04 3.40
CA VAL A 85 -6.75 -5.69 3.92
C VAL A 85 -6.69 -7.15 3.48
N ARG A 86 -7.81 -7.88 3.55
CA ARG A 86 -7.90 -9.27 3.07
C ARG A 86 -7.66 -9.36 1.57
N HIS A 87 -8.25 -8.44 0.80
CA HIS A 87 -8.03 -8.34 -0.64
C HIS A 87 -6.54 -8.16 -0.96
N LEU A 88 -5.89 -7.19 -0.33
CA LEU A 88 -4.46 -6.94 -0.55
C LEU A 88 -3.58 -8.13 -0.15
N ALA A 89 -3.93 -8.87 0.91
CA ALA A 89 -3.23 -10.12 1.25
C ALA A 89 -3.34 -11.17 0.14
N GLN A 90 -4.55 -11.36 -0.40
CA GLN A 90 -4.79 -12.26 -1.52
C GLN A 90 -4.07 -11.80 -2.79
N VAL A 91 -4.05 -10.50 -3.10
CA VAL A 91 -3.36 -9.94 -4.27
C VAL A 91 -1.86 -10.17 -4.18
N GLU A 92 -1.25 -9.98 -3.01
CA GLU A 92 0.17 -10.29 -2.77
C GLU A 92 0.49 -11.76 -3.06
N ARG A 93 -0.29 -12.68 -2.49
CA ARG A 93 -0.13 -14.13 -2.73
C ARG A 93 -0.35 -14.50 -4.20
N TRP A 94 -1.43 -13.97 -4.78
CA TRP A 94 -1.84 -14.27 -6.15
C TRP A 94 -0.72 -13.91 -7.12
N TRP A 95 -0.26 -12.66 -7.10
CA TRP A 95 0.72 -12.22 -8.08
C TRP A 95 2.11 -12.78 -7.83
N PHE A 96 2.65 -12.66 -6.62
CA PHE A 96 4.04 -13.07 -6.39
C PHE A 96 4.21 -14.57 -6.27
N GLN A 97 3.36 -15.26 -5.50
CA GLN A 97 3.57 -16.69 -5.24
C GLN A 97 2.93 -17.58 -6.30
N GLN A 98 1.67 -17.33 -6.66
CA GLN A 98 0.94 -18.22 -7.56
C GLN A 98 1.24 -17.93 -9.03
N ASN A 99 1.31 -16.65 -9.43
CA ASN A 99 1.50 -16.27 -10.83
C ASN A 99 2.98 -16.17 -11.23
N PHE A 100 3.82 -15.51 -10.42
CA PHE A 100 5.23 -15.34 -10.74
C PHE A 100 6.06 -16.57 -10.38
N GLU A 101 6.06 -16.98 -9.12
CA GLU A 101 6.83 -18.15 -8.64
C GLU A 101 6.19 -19.51 -8.99
N ARG A 102 4.93 -19.52 -9.44
CA ARG A 102 4.18 -20.75 -9.77
C ARG A 102 4.09 -21.73 -8.60
N ARG A 103 4.07 -21.24 -7.36
CA ARG A 103 3.92 -22.05 -6.16
C ARG A 103 2.50 -22.59 -6.06
N ASP A 104 2.39 -23.86 -5.69
CA ASP A 104 1.13 -24.50 -5.33
C ASP A 104 0.76 -24.17 -3.88
N VAL A 105 0.25 -22.96 -3.67
CA VAL A 105 -0.29 -22.49 -2.39
C VAL A 105 -1.77 -22.16 -2.55
N PRO A 106 -2.62 -22.38 -1.54
CA PRO A 106 -4.05 -22.14 -1.68
C PRO A 106 -4.36 -20.64 -1.77
N LEU A 107 -5.49 -20.31 -2.41
CA LEU A 107 -6.12 -19.00 -2.26
C LEU A 107 -6.39 -18.73 -0.78
N LEU A 108 -6.12 -17.50 -0.35
CA LEU A 108 -6.58 -16.98 0.91
C LEU A 108 -8.09 -16.75 0.85
N PHE A 109 -8.74 -16.99 1.99
CA PHE A 109 -10.15 -16.65 2.19
C PHE A 109 -11.13 -17.31 1.21
N ALA A 110 -10.72 -18.37 0.51
CA ALA A 110 -11.56 -19.04 -0.47
C ALA A 110 -12.90 -19.47 0.15
N ASP A 111 -13.99 -19.09 -0.52
CA ASP A 111 -15.35 -19.51 -0.19
C ASP A 111 -16.02 -19.93 -1.50
N GLU A 112 -16.63 -21.11 -1.53
CA GLU A 112 -17.29 -21.65 -2.74
C GLU A 112 -18.62 -20.93 -3.05
N THR A 113 -19.14 -20.16 -2.11
CA THR A 113 -20.47 -19.53 -2.18
C THR A 113 -20.40 -18.01 -2.39
N ASP A 114 -19.24 -17.39 -2.20
CA ASP A 114 -19.01 -15.96 -2.40
C ASP A 114 -18.00 -15.71 -3.53
N ARG A 115 -18.31 -14.75 -4.39
CA ARG A 115 -17.46 -14.35 -5.52
C ARG A 115 -16.36 -13.36 -5.12
N GLU A 116 -16.53 -12.66 -4.00
CA GLU A 116 -15.58 -11.67 -3.47
C GLU A 116 -15.32 -11.92 -1.98
N PRO A 117 -14.88 -13.14 -1.61
CA PRO A 117 -14.85 -13.55 -0.21
C PRO A 117 -13.79 -12.79 0.60
N ASP A 118 -12.79 -12.22 -0.05
CA ASP A 118 -11.82 -11.29 0.54
C ASP A 118 -12.49 -9.97 0.96
N PHE A 119 -13.36 -9.39 0.12
CA PHE A 119 -14.12 -8.17 0.41
C PHE A 119 -15.27 -8.35 1.41
N ASN A 120 -15.70 -9.58 1.67
CA ASN A 120 -16.79 -9.90 2.60
C ASN A 120 -16.30 -10.71 3.82
N PRO A 121 -15.58 -10.10 4.78
CA PRO A 121 -15.20 -10.76 6.04
C PRO A 121 -16.40 -11.38 6.77
N PRO A 122 -16.34 -12.67 7.15
CA PRO A 122 -17.40 -13.29 7.94
C PRO A 122 -17.51 -12.60 9.31
N PRO A 123 -18.65 -12.69 10.02
CA PRO A 123 -18.89 -11.92 11.24
C PRO A 123 -17.85 -12.11 12.37
N ASP A 124 -17.16 -13.23 12.38
CA ASP A 124 -16.17 -13.65 13.38
C ASP A 124 -14.70 -13.45 12.95
N ALA A 125 -14.44 -13.01 11.71
CA ALA A 125 -13.08 -12.67 11.27
C ALA A 125 -12.39 -11.63 12.18
N ASP A 126 -11.10 -11.79 12.39
CA ASP A 126 -10.31 -10.88 13.21
C ASP A 126 -9.43 -9.99 12.33
N PHE A 127 -9.71 -8.69 12.34
CA PHE A 127 -8.98 -7.67 11.59
C PHE A 127 -7.50 -7.64 11.94
N ALA A 128 -7.13 -7.83 13.21
CA ALA A 128 -5.72 -7.83 13.60
C ALA A 128 -4.99 -9.05 13.01
N ALA A 129 -5.61 -10.23 13.06
CA ALA A 129 -5.05 -11.45 12.48
C ALA A 129 -4.95 -11.37 10.95
N ASP A 130 -5.97 -10.82 10.27
CA ASP A 130 -5.94 -10.64 8.82
C ASP A 130 -4.92 -9.58 8.38
N LEU A 131 -4.71 -8.54 9.20
CA LEU A 131 -3.64 -7.56 8.98
C LEU A 131 -2.25 -8.18 9.16
N ASP A 132 -2.05 -9.05 10.16
CA ASP A 132 -0.82 -9.82 10.32
C ASP A 132 -0.56 -10.78 9.15
N LEU A 133 -1.62 -11.42 8.65
CA LEU A 133 -1.54 -12.25 7.46
C LEU A 133 -1.11 -11.42 6.23
N TRP A 134 -1.72 -10.27 6.00
CA TRP A 134 -1.30 -9.35 4.93
C TRP A 134 0.18 -8.95 5.05
N ARG A 135 0.67 -8.64 6.26
CA ARG A 135 2.09 -8.34 6.51
C ARG A 135 2.99 -9.53 6.17
N ALA A 136 2.56 -10.75 6.50
CA ALA A 136 3.29 -11.97 6.18
C ALA A 136 3.39 -12.19 4.65
N GLU A 137 2.29 -12.00 3.92
CA GLU A 137 2.32 -12.10 2.45
C GLU A 137 3.22 -11.01 1.84
N CYS A 138 3.16 -9.76 2.32
CA CYS A 138 4.10 -8.71 1.92
C CYS A 138 5.57 -9.12 2.15
N ALA A 139 5.88 -9.78 3.27
CA ALA A 139 7.23 -10.25 3.57
C ALA A 139 7.70 -11.33 2.57
N VAL A 140 6.82 -12.25 2.17
CA VAL A 140 7.12 -13.25 1.14
C VAL A 140 7.35 -12.58 -0.22
N SER A 141 6.50 -11.62 -0.60
CA SER A 141 6.65 -10.85 -1.83
C SER A 141 8.01 -10.14 -1.90
N ARG A 142 8.47 -9.55 -0.79
CA ARG A 142 9.81 -8.92 -0.70
C ARG A 142 10.93 -9.92 -0.94
N GLN A 143 10.83 -11.13 -0.39
CA GLN A 143 11.83 -12.18 -0.62
C GLN A 143 11.90 -12.57 -2.09
N ILE A 144 10.75 -12.70 -2.75
CA ILE A 144 10.67 -13.02 -4.19
C ILE A 144 11.29 -11.91 -5.03
N VAL A 145 10.94 -10.65 -4.79
CA VAL A 145 11.52 -9.49 -5.51
C VAL A 145 13.03 -9.42 -5.34
N ALA A 146 13.55 -9.75 -4.16
CA ALA A 146 14.98 -9.73 -3.87
C ALA A 146 15.75 -10.90 -4.53
N ALA A 147 15.07 -12.03 -4.79
CA ALA A 147 15.67 -13.23 -5.37
C ALA A 147 15.76 -13.20 -6.91
N HIS A 148 15.05 -12.27 -7.55
CA HIS A 148 14.85 -12.25 -9.00
C HIS A 148 15.28 -10.96 -9.68
N ASP A 149 15.71 -11.07 -10.93
CA ASP A 149 15.96 -9.93 -11.81
C ASP A 149 14.66 -9.33 -12.36
N LEU A 150 14.65 -8.02 -12.63
CA LEU A 150 13.46 -7.34 -13.14
C LEU A 150 12.99 -7.89 -14.50
N ASP A 151 13.92 -8.50 -15.24
CA ASP A 151 13.68 -9.11 -16.55
C ASP A 151 13.35 -10.61 -16.47
N ASP A 152 13.36 -11.21 -15.28
CA ASP A 152 12.93 -12.60 -15.11
C ASP A 152 11.45 -12.74 -15.47
N VAL A 153 11.16 -13.77 -16.28
CA VAL A 153 9.85 -13.99 -16.90
C VAL A 153 9.08 -15.10 -16.19
N ALA A 154 7.79 -14.89 -16.03
CA ALA A 154 6.82 -15.90 -15.63
C ALA A 154 5.60 -15.88 -16.55
N ARG A 155 4.88 -17.01 -16.61
CA ARG A 155 3.57 -17.09 -17.25
C ARG A 155 2.50 -17.15 -16.16
N PRO A 156 1.62 -16.14 -16.03
CA PRO A 156 0.51 -16.14 -15.08
C PRO A 156 -0.42 -17.35 -15.25
N LEU A 157 -1.23 -17.67 -14.23
CA LEU A 157 -2.14 -18.82 -14.21
C LEU A 157 -3.32 -18.65 -15.16
N ASP A 158 -3.75 -17.42 -15.37
CA ASP A 158 -4.95 -17.01 -16.10
C ASP A 158 -4.63 -16.26 -17.41
N SER A 159 -3.38 -16.31 -17.87
CA SER A 159 -2.91 -15.63 -19.08
C SER A 159 -2.10 -16.55 -19.97
N ASP A 160 -2.24 -16.38 -21.29
CA ASP A 160 -1.40 -17.03 -22.30
C ASP A 160 -0.14 -16.20 -22.64
N GLU A 161 -0.02 -14.98 -22.10
CA GLU A 161 1.10 -14.07 -22.32
C GLU A 161 2.10 -14.10 -21.16
N ASP A 162 3.38 -14.06 -21.51
CA ASP A 162 4.49 -13.96 -20.56
C ASP A 162 4.63 -12.54 -20.01
N VAL A 163 4.93 -12.41 -18.73
CA VAL A 163 5.22 -11.14 -18.05
C VAL A 163 6.55 -11.22 -17.32
N ASN A 164 7.25 -10.11 -17.17
CA ASN A 164 8.45 -10.04 -16.34
C ASN A 164 8.17 -9.44 -14.95
N LEU A 165 9.10 -9.59 -14.02
CA LEU A 165 8.98 -9.05 -12.67
C LEU A 165 8.75 -7.53 -12.66
N ARG A 166 9.35 -6.79 -13.61
CA ARG A 166 9.12 -5.35 -13.79
C ARG A 166 7.65 -5.04 -14.03
N TRP A 167 7.00 -5.75 -14.95
CA TRP A 167 5.57 -5.58 -15.22
C TRP A 167 4.75 -5.87 -13.96
N LEU A 168 5.08 -6.94 -13.24
CA LEU A 168 4.38 -7.33 -12.02
C LEU A 168 4.54 -6.29 -10.92
N MET A 169 5.73 -5.72 -10.75
CA MET A 169 6.00 -4.63 -9.81
C MET A 169 5.13 -3.40 -10.11
N LEU A 170 5.02 -3.01 -11.38
CA LEU A 170 4.13 -1.92 -11.82
C LEU A 170 2.64 -2.25 -11.59
N ARG A 171 2.24 -3.50 -11.83
CA ARG A 171 0.89 -3.98 -11.53
C ARG A 171 0.56 -3.80 -10.05
N MET A 172 1.45 -4.28 -9.17
CA MET A 172 1.26 -4.18 -7.72
C MET A 172 1.23 -2.72 -7.25
N ILE A 173 2.10 -1.86 -7.77
CA ILE A 173 2.06 -0.41 -7.47
C ILE A 173 0.68 0.17 -7.86
N THR A 174 0.16 -0.19 -9.03
CA THR A 174 -1.14 0.30 -9.51
C THR A 174 -2.30 -0.20 -8.65
N GLU A 175 -2.29 -1.46 -8.23
CA GLU A 175 -3.27 -2.02 -7.29
C GLU A 175 -3.26 -1.25 -5.97
N TYR A 176 -2.08 -1.13 -5.36
CA TYR A 176 -1.94 -0.43 -4.09
C TYR A 176 -2.32 1.05 -4.19
N ALA A 177 -1.87 1.77 -5.21
CA ALA A 177 -2.19 3.19 -5.38
C ALA A 177 -3.71 3.42 -5.52
N ARG A 178 -4.40 2.55 -6.27
CA ARG A 178 -5.86 2.59 -6.39
C ARG A 178 -6.54 2.36 -5.04
N HIS A 179 -6.12 1.32 -4.32
CA HIS A 179 -6.73 0.95 -3.06
C HIS A 179 -6.39 1.91 -1.91
N CYS A 180 -5.22 2.57 -1.93
CA CYS A 180 -4.90 3.62 -0.97
C CYS A 180 -5.91 4.78 -1.05
N GLY A 181 -6.33 5.18 -2.26
CA GLY A 181 -7.39 6.19 -2.41
C GLY A 181 -8.74 5.76 -1.81
N HIS A 182 -9.09 4.47 -1.89
CA HIS A 182 -10.28 3.94 -1.22
C HIS A 182 -10.10 3.90 0.31
N VAL A 183 -8.93 3.49 0.79
CA VAL A 183 -8.59 3.47 2.21
C VAL A 183 -8.65 4.87 2.81
N ASP A 184 -8.21 5.90 2.07
CA ASP A 184 -8.30 7.30 2.50
C ASP A 184 -9.76 7.71 2.76
N LEU A 185 -10.66 7.47 1.80
CA LEU A 185 -12.08 7.81 1.95
C LEU A 185 -12.74 7.02 3.08
N LEU A 186 -12.42 5.73 3.22
CA LEU A 186 -12.95 4.92 4.32
C LEU A 186 -12.45 5.42 5.66
N ARG A 187 -11.18 5.80 5.77
CA ARG A 187 -10.61 6.32 7.01
C ARG A 187 -11.20 7.67 7.37
N GLU A 188 -11.28 8.60 6.42
CA GLU A 188 -11.90 9.91 6.61
C GLU A 188 -13.35 9.77 7.08
N ALA A 189 -14.12 8.85 6.49
CA ALA A 189 -15.50 8.62 6.90
C ALA A 189 -15.64 8.01 8.32
N LEU A 190 -14.59 7.36 8.85
CA LEU A 190 -14.59 6.79 10.19
C LEU A 190 -14.27 7.82 11.28
N ASP A 191 -13.24 8.64 11.08
CA ASP A 191 -12.71 9.53 12.14
C ASP A 191 -12.34 10.95 11.68
N GLY A 192 -12.63 11.30 10.43
CA GLY A 192 -12.35 12.61 9.84
C GLY A 192 -10.87 12.86 9.53
N ARG A 193 -9.97 11.89 9.73
CA ARG A 193 -8.55 12.06 9.41
C ARG A 193 -8.33 12.04 7.91
N VAL A 194 -7.98 13.20 7.36
CA VAL A 194 -7.58 13.39 5.96
C VAL A 194 -6.06 13.31 5.80
N GLY A 195 -5.62 13.35 4.54
CA GLY A 195 -4.20 13.49 4.19
C GLY A 195 -3.40 12.22 4.47
N SER A 196 -2.08 12.34 4.39
CA SER A 196 -1.16 11.21 4.50
C SER A 196 0.03 11.61 5.35
#